data_AF-B6H6K1-F1
#
_entry.id   AF-B6H6K1-F1
#
_cell.length_a   1.000
_cell.length_b   1.000
_cell.length_c   1.000
_cell.angle_alpha   90.00
_cell.angle_beta   90.00
_cell.angle_gamma   90.00
#
_symmetry.space_group_name_H-M   'P 1'
#
loop_
_entity.id
_entity.type
_entity.pdbx_description
1 polymer ?
#
loop_
_entity_poly.entity_id
_entity_poly.type
_entity_poly.pdbx_seq_one_letter_code
_entity_poly.pdbx_strand_id
1 'polypeptide(L)'
;MGAVERPEISAGFADFDAGHRDLVTVTRFNFYGNRIVTASSDHRMKVWDLKDGQWQLVDTWRAHDAEIRDATWNGPFTGQHIGSVGEDMKLKIWQEDVTQPPNSGRRFKSVFRMTAPQRHPFVSLDFRNIDLESWLAAITRDGYLMVMEPVSPDSLADWQPVDQFRVCTAPERGEETSFKVQFHHDPTDITHTVLPDSDRKSLSLVVAAMDTVKVYRTDANRRFYHAIELNGHGGLVRDISWANGSVRGYDLIASGGKDGLVRIFEVYTMPAGQAQNSNGRKADLRMQSQSQSQSQSPSLRATSQSGIGSALASRVPASVTDRQANGESQFRHSFKQVACIDTKHLDVWQVQFSFSGDSLISSGDDGAVRFWKRSLSGEWLEFAETDMASQ
;
A
#
# COMPACT_ATOMS: atom_id res chain seq x y z
N MET A 1 -21.33 -35.56 -38.31
CA MET A 1 -21.02 -35.37 -36.88
C MET A 1 -19.51 -35.28 -36.76
N GLY A 2 -18.95 -34.07 -36.85
CA GLY A 2 -17.53 -33.84 -36.55
C GLY A 2 -17.41 -33.50 -35.08
N ALA A 3 -16.68 -34.33 -34.33
CA ALA A 3 -16.35 -34.02 -32.94
C ALA A 3 -15.46 -32.77 -32.94
N VAL A 4 -15.91 -31.72 -32.26
CA VAL A 4 -15.09 -30.55 -31.97
C VAL A 4 -14.13 -30.98 -30.87
N GLU A 5 -12.86 -31.21 -31.23
CA GLU A 5 -11.78 -31.37 -30.27
C GLU A 5 -11.71 -30.09 -29.43
N ARG A 6 -11.94 -30.23 -28.13
CA ARG A 6 -11.65 -29.17 -27.16
C ARG A 6 -10.13 -29.11 -27.01
N PRO A 7 -9.50 -27.93 -27.05
CA PRO A 7 -8.07 -27.83 -26.79
C PRO A 7 -7.79 -28.31 -25.37
N GLU A 8 -6.87 -29.27 -25.24
CA GLU A 8 -6.28 -29.59 -23.94
C GLU A 8 -5.51 -28.36 -23.46
N ILE A 9 -6.05 -27.67 -22.46
CA ILE A 9 -5.30 -26.66 -21.73
C ILE A 9 -4.24 -27.44 -20.96
N SER A 10 -2.96 -27.33 -21.36
CA SER A 10 -1.87 -27.95 -20.61
C SER A 10 -1.94 -27.46 -19.17
N ALA A 11 -2.17 -28.36 -18.24
CA ALA A 11 -2.36 -28.06 -16.81
C ALA A 11 -1.03 -27.76 -16.11
N GLY A 12 -0.22 -26.88 -16.69
CA GLY A 12 1.09 -26.46 -16.20
C GLY A 12 1.28 -24.96 -16.29
N PHE A 13 2.31 -24.45 -15.62
CA PHE A 13 2.77 -23.08 -15.79
C PHE A 13 3.26 -22.89 -17.24
N ALA A 14 3.00 -21.71 -17.80
CA ALA A 14 3.50 -21.33 -19.11
C ALA A 14 4.40 -20.11 -18.95
N ASP A 15 5.58 -20.17 -19.53
CA ASP A 15 6.52 -19.05 -19.52
C ASP A 15 5.93 -17.84 -20.23
N PHE A 16 6.16 -16.68 -19.63
CA PHE A 16 5.72 -15.39 -20.16
C PHE A 16 6.95 -14.52 -20.42
N ASP A 17 7.35 -14.43 -21.70
CA ASP A 17 8.40 -13.50 -22.11
C ASP A 17 7.84 -12.08 -22.23
N ALA A 18 8.14 -11.25 -21.23
CA ALA A 18 7.76 -9.84 -21.24
C ALA A 18 8.55 -9.01 -22.29
N GLY A 19 9.63 -9.54 -22.85
CA GLY A 19 10.45 -8.89 -23.89
C GLY A 19 11.04 -7.54 -23.45
N HIS A 20 11.24 -7.34 -22.15
CA HIS A 20 11.97 -6.20 -21.60
C HIS A 20 13.48 -6.40 -21.80
N ARG A 21 14.24 -5.30 -21.84
CA ARG A 21 15.70 -5.34 -22.09
C ARG A 21 16.54 -5.34 -20.81
N ASP A 22 15.87 -5.27 -19.67
CA ASP A 22 16.45 -5.21 -18.35
C ASP A 22 15.47 -5.82 -17.34
N LEU A 23 15.83 -5.84 -16.05
CA LEU A 23 15.04 -6.39 -14.96
C LEU A 23 13.59 -5.89 -15.00
N VAL A 24 12.64 -6.83 -14.96
CA VAL A 24 11.22 -6.52 -14.80
C VAL A 24 10.98 -6.24 -13.32
N THR A 25 10.62 -5.01 -13.00
CA THR A 25 10.42 -4.53 -11.62
C THR A 25 8.96 -4.57 -11.19
N VAL A 26 8.03 -4.62 -12.14
CA VAL A 26 6.59 -4.62 -11.88
C VAL A 26 5.87 -5.62 -12.77
N THR A 27 4.99 -6.41 -12.16
CA THR A 27 3.98 -7.23 -12.83
C THR A 27 2.66 -7.10 -12.06
N ARG A 28 1.64 -6.50 -12.67
CA ARG A 28 0.32 -6.31 -12.05
C ARG A 28 -0.82 -6.66 -12.98
N PHE A 29 -1.75 -7.46 -12.47
CA PHE A 29 -3.04 -7.66 -13.11
C PHE A 29 -3.93 -6.43 -12.95
N ASN A 30 -4.79 -6.18 -13.94
CA ASN A 30 -5.92 -5.29 -13.74
C ASN A 30 -6.97 -5.96 -12.84
N PHE A 31 -8.00 -5.21 -12.45
CA PHE A 31 -9.08 -5.69 -11.59
C PHE A 31 -9.76 -6.98 -12.10
N TYR A 32 -9.88 -7.13 -13.42
CA TYR A 32 -10.57 -8.27 -14.05
C TYR A 32 -9.67 -9.49 -14.27
N GLY A 33 -8.36 -9.39 -14.00
CA GLY A 33 -7.40 -10.48 -14.24
C GLY A 33 -7.14 -10.80 -15.72
N ASN A 34 -7.67 -10.00 -16.65
CA ASN A 34 -7.55 -10.22 -18.09
C ASN A 34 -6.52 -9.32 -18.78
N ARG A 35 -5.88 -8.42 -18.03
CA ARG A 35 -4.77 -7.58 -18.49
C ARG A 35 -3.63 -7.61 -17.50
N ILE A 36 -2.41 -7.53 -18.03
CA ILE A 36 -1.19 -7.35 -17.25
C ILE A 36 -0.52 -6.05 -17.67
N VAL A 37 -0.04 -5.29 -16.69
CA VAL A 37 0.99 -4.27 -16.92
C VAL A 37 2.33 -4.82 -16.42
N THR A 38 3.36 -4.67 -17.25
CA THR A 38 4.75 -4.90 -16.86
C THR A 38 5.56 -3.61 -16.98
N ALA A 39 6.51 -3.42 -16.06
CA ALA A 39 7.44 -2.31 -16.11
C ALA A 39 8.85 -2.77 -15.73
N SER A 40 9.86 -2.03 -16.17
CA SER A 40 11.25 -2.48 -16.09
C SER A 40 12.24 -1.34 -15.86
N SER A 41 13.43 -1.73 -15.40
CA SER A 41 14.65 -0.91 -15.41
C SER A 41 15.07 -0.45 -16.80
N ASP A 42 14.47 -0.97 -17.89
CA ASP A 42 14.66 -0.45 -19.26
C ASP A 42 13.86 0.86 -19.55
N HIS A 43 13.18 1.38 -18.52
CA HIS A 43 12.35 2.59 -18.51
C HIS A 43 11.06 2.49 -19.34
N ARG A 44 10.68 1.28 -19.78
CA ARG A 44 9.47 1.04 -20.55
C ARG A 44 8.40 0.36 -19.72
N MET A 45 7.16 0.63 -20.11
CA MET A 45 6.00 -0.14 -19.69
C MET A 45 5.45 -0.88 -20.89
N LYS A 46 4.81 -2.01 -20.60
CA LYS A 46 4.08 -2.82 -21.57
C LYS A 46 2.75 -3.23 -20.98
N VAL A 47 1.74 -3.29 -21.83
CA VAL A 47 0.41 -3.79 -21.46
C VAL A 47 0.08 -4.99 -22.33
N TRP A 48 -0.53 -6.00 -21.72
CA TRP A 48 -0.85 -7.28 -22.34
C TRP A 48 -2.31 -7.63 -22.11
N ASP A 49 -2.99 -8.12 -23.13
CA ASP A 49 -4.36 -8.64 -23.07
C ASP A 49 -4.35 -10.17 -23.10
N LEU A 50 -5.15 -10.80 -22.25
CA LEU A 50 -5.43 -12.23 -22.36
C LEU A 50 -6.55 -12.46 -23.38
N LYS A 51 -6.22 -13.09 -24.51
CA LYS A 51 -7.17 -13.44 -25.59
C LYS A 51 -6.95 -14.88 -26.00
N ASP A 52 -8.03 -15.65 -26.03
CA ASP A 52 -8.02 -17.07 -26.43
C ASP A 52 -6.98 -17.90 -25.66
N GLY A 53 -6.78 -17.59 -24.38
CA GLY A 53 -5.82 -18.26 -23.50
C GLY A 53 -4.36 -17.83 -23.69
N GLN A 54 -4.08 -16.84 -24.54
CA GLN A 54 -2.73 -16.33 -24.80
C GLN A 54 -2.60 -14.84 -24.48
N TRP A 55 -1.46 -14.48 -23.88
CA TRP A 55 -1.11 -13.08 -23.63
C TRP A 55 -0.61 -12.41 -24.91
N GLN A 56 -1.25 -11.31 -25.27
CA GLN A 56 -0.92 -10.53 -26.48
C GLN A 56 -0.50 -9.11 -26.10
N LEU A 57 0.63 -8.67 -26.63
CA LEU A 57 1.12 -7.30 -26.41
C LEU A 57 0.15 -6.27 -27.03
N VAL A 58 -0.35 -5.38 -26.18
CA VAL A 58 -1.23 -4.27 -26.55
C VAL A 58 -0.40 -3.07 -26.99
N ASP A 59 0.58 -2.66 -26.17
CA ASP A 59 1.49 -1.59 -26.53
C ASP A 59 2.77 -1.63 -25.68
N THR A 60 3.81 -0.95 -26.17
CA THR A 60 5.05 -0.69 -25.43
C THR A 60 5.48 0.76 -25.62
N TRP A 61 5.75 1.47 -24.52
CA TRP A 61 6.18 2.86 -24.58
C TRP A 61 7.23 3.17 -23.52
N ARG A 62 8.03 4.23 -23.76
CA ARG A 62 8.97 4.75 -22.76
C ARG A 62 8.16 5.56 -21.74
N ALA A 63 8.03 5.03 -20.53
CA ALA A 63 7.21 5.63 -19.49
C ALA A 63 8.01 6.64 -18.66
N HIS A 64 9.25 6.32 -18.29
CA HIS A 64 10.11 7.13 -17.43
C HIS A 64 11.48 7.41 -18.08
N ASP A 65 12.23 8.33 -17.48
CA ASP A 65 13.60 8.65 -17.92
C ASP A 65 14.68 7.87 -17.15
N ALA A 66 14.27 7.13 -16.13
CA ALA A 66 15.07 6.22 -15.31
C ALA A 66 14.25 4.97 -14.94
N GLU A 67 14.82 4.08 -14.12
CA GLU A 67 14.19 2.84 -13.67
C GLU A 67 12.79 3.06 -13.10
N ILE A 68 11.85 2.20 -13.49
CA ILE A 68 10.48 2.21 -12.98
C ILE A 68 10.46 1.38 -11.71
N ARG A 69 9.96 1.94 -10.62
CA ARG A 69 9.96 1.29 -9.30
C ARG A 69 8.65 0.60 -8.98
N ASP A 70 7.54 1.20 -9.37
CA ASP A 70 6.22 0.65 -9.10
C ASP A 70 5.22 1.16 -10.16
N ALA A 71 4.20 0.36 -10.43
CA ALA A 71 3.10 0.72 -11.31
C ALA A 71 1.85 -0.08 -10.91
N THR A 72 0.68 0.54 -11.00
CA THR A 72 -0.59 -0.11 -10.64
C THR A 72 -1.73 0.40 -11.51
N TRP A 73 -2.74 -0.45 -11.69
CA TRP A 73 -3.98 -0.09 -12.38
C TRP A 73 -4.86 0.75 -11.47
N ASN A 74 -5.53 1.75 -12.03
CA ASN A 74 -6.70 2.33 -11.36
C ASN A 74 -7.87 1.34 -11.48
N GLY A 75 -8.79 1.37 -10.53
CA GLY A 75 -9.93 0.46 -10.50
C GLY A 75 -10.87 0.60 -11.70
N PRO A 76 -11.86 -0.30 -11.79
CA PRO A 76 -12.58 -0.56 -13.03
C PRO A 76 -13.51 0.58 -13.51
N PHE A 77 -13.87 1.51 -12.64
CA PHE A 77 -15.02 2.42 -12.86
C PHE A 77 -14.68 3.73 -13.56
N THR A 78 -13.41 4.15 -13.59
CA THR A 78 -12.98 5.43 -14.20
C THR A 78 -12.26 5.25 -15.54
N GLY A 79 -12.34 4.05 -16.13
CA GLY A 79 -11.65 3.68 -17.36
C GLY A 79 -10.24 3.12 -17.13
N GLN A 80 -9.57 2.73 -18.21
CA GLN A 80 -8.27 2.06 -18.16
C GLN A 80 -7.14 3.07 -17.92
N HIS A 81 -6.83 3.28 -16.65
CA HIS A 81 -5.73 4.14 -16.21
C HIS A 81 -4.66 3.34 -15.48
N ILE A 82 -3.42 3.77 -15.66
CA ILE A 82 -2.26 3.17 -14.99
C ILE A 82 -1.46 4.28 -14.33
N GLY A 83 -1.11 4.11 -13.07
CA GLY A 83 -0.16 4.97 -12.36
C GLY A 83 1.21 4.34 -12.39
N SER A 84 2.27 5.15 -12.52
CA SER A 84 3.64 4.68 -12.45
C SER A 84 4.56 5.68 -11.76
N VAL A 85 5.58 5.15 -11.11
CA VAL A 85 6.63 5.93 -10.42
C VAL A 85 8.01 5.37 -10.71
N GLY A 86 9.04 6.20 -10.66
CA GLY A 86 10.41 5.76 -10.90
C GLY A 86 11.49 6.66 -10.32
N GLU A 87 12.74 6.26 -10.59
CA GLU A 87 13.96 6.93 -10.14
C GLU A 87 14.15 8.33 -10.75
N ASP A 88 13.38 8.66 -11.78
CA ASP A 88 13.34 10.00 -12.37
C ASP A 88 12.54 11.01 -11.53
N MET A 89 12.11 10.60 -10.33
CA MET A 89 11.35 11.40 -9.35
C MET A 89 9.98 11.82 -9.84
N LYS A 90 9.46 11.16 -10.89
CA LYS A 90 8.14 11.47 -11.45
C LYS A 90 7.12 10.44 -11.01
N LEU A 91 5.92 10.93 -10.71
CA LEU A 91 4.69 10.16 -10.75
C LEU A 91 3.98 10.51 -12.06
N LYS A 92 3.48 9.50 -12.78
CA LYS A 92 2.71 9.68 -14.01
C LYS A 92 1.44 8.84 -13.97
N ILE A 93 0.38 9.37 -14.57
CA ILE A 93 -0.84 8.61 -14.85
C ILE A 93 -1.04 8.55 -16.35
N TRP A 94 -1.33 7.36 -16.84
CA TRP A 94 -1.50 7.02 -18.24
C TRP A 94 -2.94 6.65 -18.52
N GLN A 95 -3.50 7.16 -19.60
CA GLN A 95 -4.82 6.80 -20.11
C GLN A 95 -4.66 6.06 -21.43
N GLU A 96 -5.39 4.95 -21.59
CA GLU A 96 -5.47 4.23 -22.87
C GLU A 96 -6.36 4.99 -23.87
N ASP A 97 -5.82 5.29 -25.05
CA ASP A 97 -6.57 5.73 -26.22
C ASP A 97 -6.79 4.53 -27.15
N VAL A 98 -7.97 3.93 -27.06
CA VAL A 98 -8.30 2.72 -27.83
C VAL A 98 -8.33 2.93 -29.35
N THR A 99 -8.35 4.19 -29.81
CA THR A 99 -8.32 4.53 -31.23
C THR A 99 -6.92 4.43 -31.83
N GLN A 100 -5.87 4.47 -31.00
CA GLN A 100 -4.51 4.22 -31.48
C GLN A 100 -4.32 2.74 -31.79
N PRO A 101 -3.64 2.39 -32.89
CA PRO A 101 -3.37 0.99 -33.20
C PRO A 101 -2.51 0.34 -32.10
N PRO A 102 -2.69 -0.97 -31.84
CA PRO A 102 -1.77 -1.73 -30.98
C PRO A 102 -0.32 -1.59 -31.44
N ASN A 103 0.63 -1.68 -30.50
CA ASN A 103 2.07 -1.55 -30.74
C ASN A 103 2.50 -0.23 -31.41
N SER A 104 1.69 0.83 -31.32
CA SER A 104 2.03 2.15 -31.86
C SER A 104 3.04 2.92 -31.00
N GLY A 105 3.24 2.52 -29.75
CA GLY A 105 3.95 3.26 -28.71
C GLY A 105 3.28 4.56 -28.28
N ARG A 106 2.03 4.77 -28.70
CA ARG A 106 1.24 5.99 -28.47
C ARG A 106 -0.12 5.71 -27.85
N ARG A 107 -0.47 4.44 -27.64
CA ARG A 107 -1.79 4.03 -27.15
C ARG A 107 -2.01 4.43 -25.69
N PHE A 108 -0.94 4.53 -24.91
CA PHE A 108 -1.01 5.03 -23.53
C PHE A 108 -0.42 6.43 -23.44
N LYS A 109 -1.29 7.42 -23.20
CA LYS A 109 -0.91 8.82 -23.11
C LYS A 109 -0.81 9.25 -21.64
N SER A 110 0.28 9.91 -21.27
CA SER A 110 0.39 10.54 -19.95
C SER A 110 -0.60 11.71 -19.86
N VAL A 111 -1.56 11.59 -18.94
CA VAL A 111 -2.60 12.61 -18.68
C VAL A 111 -2.30 13.44 -17.44
N PHE A 112 -1.54 12.88 -16.50
CA PHE A 112 -1.03 13.59 -15.33
C PHE A 112 0.46 13.30 -15.13
N ARG A 113 1.18 14.29 -14.60
CA ARG A 113 2.57 14.18 -14.20
C ARG A 113 2.85 15.07 -13.00
N MET A 114 3.49 14.51 -11.99
CA MET A 114 4.00 15.25 -10.84
C MET A 114 5.48 14.92 -10.63
N THR A 115 6.27 15.91 -10.24
CA THR A 115 7.65 15.70 -9.75
C THR A 115 7.62 15.71 -8.23
N ALA A 116 8.33 14.78 -7.58
CA ALA A 116 8.38 14.69 -6.13
C ALA A 116 8.80 16.04 -5.51
N PRO A 117 8.02 16.62 -4.57
CA PRO A 117 8.28 17.96 -4.03
C PRO A 117 9.67 18.10 -3.39
N GLN A 118 10.16 17.03 -2.76
CA GLN A 118 11.44 17.01 -2.05
C GLN A 118 12.57 16.41 -2.88
N ARG A 119 12.34 16.17 -4.18
CA ARG A 119 13.33 15.60 -5.12
C ARG A 119 13.96 14.27 -4.66
N HIS A 120 13.18 13.46 -3.94
CA HIS A 120 13.49 12.06 -3.71
C HIS A 120 12.63 11.20 -4.64
N PRO A 121 13.17 10.10 -5.20
CA PRO A 121 12.41 9.18 -6.02
C PRO A 121 11.14 8.69 -5.34
N PHE A 122 10.07 8.53 -6.12
CA PHE A 122 8.90 7.77 -5.70
C PHE A 122 9.24 6.28 -5.80
N VAL A 123 8.85 5.50 -4.78
CA VAL A 123 9.21 4.08 -4.69
C VAL A 123 7.99 3.16 -4.64
N SER A 124 6.82 3.66 -4.27
CA SER A 124 5.58 2.90 -4.32
C SER A 124 4.37 3.83 -4.49
N LEU A 125 3.33 3.32 -5.15
CA LEU A 125 2.03 3.97 -5.25
C LEU A 125 0.89 2.95 -5.15
N ASP A 126 -0.30 3.42 -4.79
CA ASP A 126 -1.50 2.61 -4.86
C ASP A 126 -2.75 3.46 -5.16
N PHE A 127 -3.69 2.87 -5.89
CA PHE A 127 -5.01 3.47 -6.14
C PHE A 127 -6.05 2.87 -5.19
N ARG A 128 -7.02 3.71 -4.84
CA ARG A 128 -8.23 3.30 -4.17
C ARG A 128 -9.44 3.88 -4.88
N ASN A 129 -10.48 3.08 -5.06
CA ASN A 129 -11.77 3.54 -5.55
C ASN A 129 -12.86 3.16 -4.56
N ILE A 130 -13.68 4.13 -4.18
CA ILE A 130 -14.87 3.99 -3.33
C ILE A 130 -15.97 4.63 -4.16
N ASP A 131 -16.98 3.83 -4.50
CA ASP A 131 -17.99 4.21 -5.48
C ASP A 131 -17.34 4.67 -6.81
N LEU A 132 -17.58 5.91 -7.22
CA LEU A 132 -17.03 6.53 -8.44
C LEU A 132 -15.80 7.40 -8.17
N GLU A 133 -15.40 7.56 -6.91
CA GLU A 133 -14.27 8.41 -6.54
C GLU A 133 -12.96 7.62 -6.59
N SER A 134 -11.88 8.31 -6.91
CA SER A 134 -10.53 7.75 -6.96
C SER A 134 -9.62 8.48 -5.99
N TRP A 135 -8.75 7.75 -5.33
CA TRP A 135 -7.66 8.28 -4.50
C TRP A 135 -6.36 7.63 -4.90
N LEU A 136 -5.28 8.37 -4.72
CA LEU A 136 -3.94 7.94 -5.04
C LEU A 136 -3.04 8.20 -3.83
N ALA A 137 -2.36 7.15 -3.37
CA ALA A 137 -1.28 7.27 -2.40
C ALA A 137 0.04 7.06 -3.14
N ALA A 138 1.05 7.87 -2.82
CA ALA A 138 2.40 7.70 -3.32
C ALA A 138 3.40 8.04 -2.23
N ILE A 139 4.45 7.23 -2.11
CA ILE A 139 5.50 7.41 -1.10
C ILE A 139 6.88 7.52 -1.76
N THR A 140 7.67 8.46 -1.27
CA THR A 140 9.05 8.67 -1.72
C THR A 140 10.04 7.86 -0.90
N ARG A 141 11.26 7.70 -1.44
CA ARG A 141 12.38 6.99 -0.81
C ARG A 141 12.79 7.56 0.55
N ASP A 142 12.48 8.82 0.84
CA ASP A 142 12.74 9.45 2.14
C ASP A 142 11.56 9.38 3.11
N GLY A 143 10.53 8.56 2.81
CA GLY A 143 9.38 8.35 3.68
C GLY A 143 8.36 9.48 3.67
N TYR A 144 8.31 10.28 2.60
CA TYR A 144 7.28 11.32 2.44
C TYR A 144 6.07 10.73 1.70
N LEU A 145 4.97 10.54 2.44
CA LEU A 145 3.70 10.02 1.92
C LEU A 145 2.80 11.17 1.49
N MET A 146 2.21 11.03 0.30
CA MET A 146 1.21 11.93 -0.23
C MET A 146 -0.05 11.14 -0.60
N VAL A 147 -1.20 11.59 -0.12
CA VAL A 147 -2.51 11.10 -0.52
C VAL A 147 -3.21 12.20 -1.29
N MET A 148 -3.75 11.88 -2.46
CA MET A 148 -4.33 12.82 -3.39
C MET A 148 -5.68 12.32 -3.90
N GLU A 149 -6.50 13.27 -4.35
CA GLU A 149 -7.75 13.02 -5.06
C GLU A 149 -7.76 13.83 -6.37
N PRO A 150 -8.49 13.39 -7.40
CA PRO A 150 -8.72 14.19 -8.60
C PRO A 150 -9.39 15.52 -8.26
N VAL A 151 -9.01 16.58 -8.96
CA VAL A 151 -9.67 17.90 -8.83
C VAL A 151 -11.12 17.83 -9.35
N SER A 152 -11.37 16.96 -10.33
CA SER A 152 -12.69 16.68 -10.88
C SER A 152 -12.95 15.17 -10.90
N PRO A 153 -14.15 14.70 -10.50
CA PRO A 153 -14.47 13.27 -10.50
C PRO A 153 -14.45 12.66 -11.91
N ASP A 154 -14.65 13.48 -12.95
CA ASP A 154 -14.76 13.01 -14.34
C ASP A 154 -13.40 12.91 -15.05
N SER A 155 -12.31 13.37 -14.42
CA SER A 155 -10.99 13.42 -15.07
C SER A 155 -9.85 13.17 -14.09
N LEU A 156 -8.94 12.29 -14.49
CA LEU A 156 -7.70 12.01 -13.75
C LEU A 156 -6.50 12.81 -14.27
N ALA A 157 -6.74 13.90 -15.01
CA ALA A 157 -5.71 14.77 -15.56
C ALA A 157 -5.12 15.74 -14.52
N ASP A 158 -5.89 16.09 -13.49
CA ASP A 158 -5.52 17.04 -12.45
C ASP A 158 -5.79 16.47 -11.06
N TRP A 159 -4.84 16.63 -10.14
CA TRP A 159 -4.89 16.06 -8.79
C TRP A 159 -4.54 17.10 -7.75
N GLN A 160 -5.20 17.01 -6.60
CA GLN A 160 -4.95 17.86 -5.43
C GLN A 160 -4.64 16.99 -4.20
N PRO A 161 -3.82 17.49 -3.26
CA PRO A 161 -3.50 16.74 -2.06
C PRO A 161 -4.66 16.72 -1.06
N VAL A 162 -4.94 15.54 -0.52
CA VAL A 162 -5.83 15.32 0.62
C VAL A 162 -5.05 15.45 1.92
N ASP A 163 -3.92 14.76 2.03
CA ASP A 163 -2.98 14.87 3.16
C ASP A 163 -1.56 14.54 2.71
N GLN A 164 -0.57 15.09 3.41
CA GLN A 164 0.84 14.86 3.10
C GLN A 164 1.70 14.93 4.37
N PHE A 165 2.53 13.93 4.61
CA PHE A 165 3.32 13.84 5.82
C PHE A 165 4.49 12.84 5.72
N ARG A 166 5.45 12.95 6.62
CA ARG A 166 6.50 11.93 6.78
C ARG A 166 6.03 10.80 7.70
N VAL A 167 6.27 9.56 7.30
CA VAL A 167 5.89 8.35 8.06
C VAL A 167 6.93 7.95 9.10
N CYS A 168 8.17 8.39 8.92
CA CYS A 168 9.29 8.22 9.85
C CYS A 168 10.24 9.43 9.77
N THR A 169 11.27 9.45 10.61
CA THR A 169 12.40 10.36 10.45
C THR A 169 13.04 10.13 9.08
N ALA A 170 13.49 11.20 8.43
CA ALA A 170 14.15 11.08 7.13
C ALA A 170 15.41 10.20 7.24
N PRO A 171 15.56 9.15 6.42
CA PRO A 171 16.75 8.30 6.42
C PRO A 171 18.03 9.08 6.09
N GLU A 172 19.16 8.60 6.59
CA GLU A 172 20.46 9.21 6.32
C GLU A 172 20.92 8.97 4.87
N ARG A 173 21.81 9.83 4.38
CA ARG A 173 22.35 9.69 3.03
C ARG A 173 23.13 8.38 2.89
N GLY A 174 22.71 7.53 1.96
CA GLY A 174 23.35 6.24 1.69
C GLY A 174 22.83 5.10 2.55
N GLU A 175 21.90 5.38 3.47
CA GLU A 175 21.16 4.35 4.18
C GLU A 175 20.30 3.54 3.20
N GLU A 176 20.24 2.23 3.40
CA GLU A 176 19.31 1.39 2.65
C GLU A 176 17.89 1.65 3.16
N THR A 177 17.02 2.09 2.26
CA THR A 177 15.64 2.46 2.59
C THR A 177 14.64 1.47 2.02
N SER A 178 13.56 1.19 2.75
CA SER A 178 12.43 0.43 2.22
C SER A 178 11.12 1.11 2.58
N PHE A 179 10.32 1.41 1.56
CA PHE A 179 9.01 2.01 1.72
C PHE A 179 8.02 1.40 0.73
N LYS A 180 6.83 1.07 1.24
CA LYS A 180 5.72 0.58 0.43
C LYS A 180 4.41 1.10 0.99
N VAL A 181 3.46 1.41 0.12
CA VAL A 181 2.12 1.85 0.54
C VAL A 181 1.05 0.99 -0.14
N GLN A 182 0.00 0.67 0.61
CA GLN A 182 -1.18 0.03 0.07
C GLN A 182 -2.42 0.58 0.80
N PHE A 183 -3.47 0.91 0.06
CA PHE A 183 -4.78 1.18 0.63
C PHE A 183 -5.44 -0.12 1.13
N HIS A 184 -6.41 0.04 2.04
CA HIS A 184 -7.39 -1.01 2.28
C HIS A 184 -8.42 -1.01 1.14
N HIS A 185 -8.57 -2.16 0.47
CA HIS A 185 -9.38 -2.28 -0.74
C HIS A 185 -10.78 -2.88 -0.53
N ASP A 186 -11.16 -3.26 0.70
CA ASP A 186 -12.53 -3.76 0.92
C ASP A 186 -13.57 -2.68 0.64
N PRO A 187 -14.76 -3.03 0.11
CA PRO A 187 -15.85 -2.07 -0.08
C PRO A 187 -16.30 -1.38 1.21
N THR A 188 -16.06 -1.98 2.37
CA THR A 188 -16.46 -1.43 3.67
C THR A 188 -15.31 -1.52 4.64
N ASP A 189 -14.84 -0.36 5.11
CA ASP A 189 -13.82 -0.27 6.15
C ASP A 189 -14.33 -0.87 7.47
N ILE A 190 -13.43 -1.45 8.26
CA ILE A 190 -13.75 -1.95 9.60
C ILE A 190 -14.29 -0.83 10.51
N THR A 191 -13.88 0.42 10.32
CA THR A 191 -14.43 1.58 11.07
C THR A 191 -15.93 1.71 10.89
N HIS A 192 -16.43 1.54 9.65
CA HIS A 192 -17.86 1.57 9.34
C HIS A 192 -18.60 0.33 9.83
N THR A 193 -17.93 -0.82 9.90
CA THR A 193 -18.50 -2.04 10.49
C THR A 193 -18.72 -1.88 11.99
N VAL A 194 -17.77 -1.24 12.67
CA VAL A 194 -17.74 -1.09 14.13
C VAL A 194 -18.55 0.13 14.60
N LEU A 195 -18.61 1.19 13.80
CA LEU A 195 -19.39 2.40 14.04
C LEU A 195 -20.11 2.81 12.74
N PRO A 196 -21.36 2.37 12.51
CA PRO A 196 -22.10 2.61 11.26
C PRO A 196 -22.32 4.08 10.90
N ASP A 197 -22.26 4.98 11.88
CA ASP A 197 -22.37 6.43 11.67
C ASP A 197 -21.07 7.07 11.15
N SER A 198 -19.98 6.29 11.00
CA SER A 198 -18.71 6.80 10.49
C SER A 198 -18.76 7.05 8.96
N ASP A 199 -17.87 7.92 8.47
CA ASP A 199 -17.82 8.29 7.05
C ASP A 199 -17.55 7.05 6.18
N ARG A 200 -18.47 6.75 5.26
CA ARG A 200 -18.36 5.67 4.27
C ARG A 200 -17.19 5.87 3.31
N LYS A 201 -16.71 7.11 3.19
CA LYS A 201 -15.53 7.48 2.40
C LYS A 201 -14.27 7.59 3.25
N SER A 202 -14.29 7.03 4.45
CA SER A 202 -13.06 6.89 5.24
C SER A 202 -12.02 6.07 4.47
N LEU A 203 -10.78 6.52 4.56
CA LEU A 203 -9.64 5.87 3.93
C LEU A 203 -8.77 5.27 5.02
N SER A 204 -8.34 4.04 4.78
CA SER A 204 -7.31 3.37 5.55
C SER A 204 -6.19 2.93 4.63
N LEU A 205 -4.95 3.05 5.09
CA LEU A 205 -3.78 2.60 4.36
C LEU A 205 -2.72 2.04 5.30
N VAL A 206 -1.94 1.10 4.78
CA VAL A 206 -0.80 0.50 5.45
C VAL A 206 0.48 0.94 4.75
N VAL A 207 1.51 1.21 5.55
CA VAL A 207 2.81 1.64 5.05
C VAL A 207 3.90 0.79 5.69
N ALA A 208 4.75 0.20 4.87
CA ALA A 208 6.07 -0.25 5.28
C ALA A 208 6.95 0.99 5.38
N ALA A 209 7.47 1.28 6.57
CA ALA A 209 8.32 2.41 6.86
C ALA A 209 9.60 1.90 7.50
N MET A 210 10.62 1.63 6.67
CA MET A 210 11.87 1.02 7.09
C MET A 210 11.65 -0.37 7.70
N ASP A 211 11.82 -0.53 9.01
CA ASP A 211 11.69 -1.76 9.78
C ASP A 211 10.36 -1.87 10.54
N THR A 212 9.41 -0.95 10.32
CA THR A 212 8.07 -1.05 10.93
C THR A 212 6.95 -0.96 9.90
N VAL A 213 5.78 -1.51 10.27
CA VAL A 213 4.55 -1.37 9.48
C VAL A 213 3.58 -0.47 10.23
N LYS A 214 3.13 0.61 9.60
CA LYS A 214 2.24 1.60 10.21
C LYS A 214 0.89 1.58 9.50
N VAL A 215 -0.18 1.59 10.28
CA VAL A 215 -1.56 1.73 9.78
C VAL A 215 -2.02 3.14 10.03
N TYR A 216 -2.55 3.77 9.00
CA TYR A 216 -3.15 5.10 9.04
C TYR A 216 -4.62 5.03 8.65
N ARG A 217 -5.43 5.87 9.27
CA ARG A 217 -6.87 5.98 9.00
C ARG A 217 -7.27 7.44 8.99
N THR A 218 -8.34 7.76 8.26
CA THR A 218 -8.90 9.11 8.28
C THR A 218 -9.82 9.34 9.48
N ASP A 219 -9.73 10.54 10.06
CA ASP A 219 -10.73 11.05 10.99
C ASP A 219 -11.98 11.61 10.28
N ALA A 220 -12.92 12.17 11.04
CA ALA A 220 -14.13 12.80 10.49
C ALA A 220 -13.84 14.01 9.58
N ASN A 221 -12.64 14.59 9.64
CA ASN A 221 -12.19 15.69 8.78
C ASN A 221 -11.36 15.19 7.58
N ARG A 222 -11.36 13.87 7.33
CA ARG A 222 -10.56 13.20 6.27
C ARG A 222 -9.05 13.41 6.40
N ARG A 223 -8.56 13.71 7.61
CA ARG A 223 -7.13 13.79 7.90
C ARG A 223 -6.63 12.47 8.42
N PHE A 224 -5.46 12.05 7.96
CA PHE A 224 -4.88 10.80 8.43
C PHE A 224 -4.29 10.98 9.83
N TYR A 225 -4.64 10.06 10.72
CA TYR A 225 -3.97 9.85 11.99
C TYR A 225 -3.23 8.51 11.97
N HIS A 226 -2.15 8.44 12.75
CA HIS A 226 -1.43 7.19 12.97
C HIS A 226 -2.25 6.31 13.92
N ALA A 227 -2.83 5.24 13.38
CA ALA A 227 -3.77 4.37 14.09
C ALA A 227 -3.04 3.34 14.96
N ILE A 228 -2.05 2.65 14.39
CA ILE A 228 -1.23 1.68 15.11
C ILE A 228 0.07 1.37 14.37
N GLU A 229 1.09 0.99 15.13
CA GLU A 229 2.39 0.53 14.63
C GLU A 229 2.59 -0.95 14.95
N LEU A 230 2.83 -1.74 13.91
CA LEU A 230 3.09 -3.18 13.97
C LEU A 230 4.61 -3.37 13.99
N ASN A 231 5.13 -3.67 15.17
CA ASN A 231 6.55 -3.85 15.43
C ASN A 231 6.94 -5.34 15.44
N GLY A 232 8.24 -5.61 15.44
CA GLY A 232 8.80 -6.97 15.62
C GLY A 232 9.64 -7.48 14.46
N HIS A 233 9.90 -6.65 13.45
CA HIS A 233 10.78 -6.95 12.33
C HIS A 233 12.25 -6.82 12.73
N GLY A 234 13.09 -7.74 12.27
CA GLY A 234 14.54 -7.74 12.52
C GLY A 234 15.35 -7.04 11.43
N GLY A 235 14.68 -6.42 10.47
CA GLY A 235 15.28 -5.75 9.31
C GLY A 235 14.21 -5.01 8.50
N LEU A 236 14.61 -4.48 7.35
CA LEU A 236 13.73 -3.71 6.47
C LEU A 236 12.52 -4.53 6.01
N VAL A 237 11.34 -3.92 6.05
CA VAL A 237 10.11 -4.47 5.47
C VAL A 237 10.12 -4.21 3.97
N ARG A 238 10.25 -5.27 3.17
CA ARG A 238 10.33 -5.19 1.70
C ARG A 238 8.96 -5.05 1.05
N ASP A 239 7.97 -5.77 1.58
CA ASP A 239 6.62 -5.76 1.03
C ASP A 239 5.55 -5.93 2.11
N ILE A 240 4.35 -5.47 1.79
CA ILE A 240 3.15 -5.52 2.64
C ILE A 240 1.95 -5.93 1.80
N SER A 241 1.01 -6.64 2.43
CA SER A 241 -0.27 -6.95 1.82
C SER A 241 -1.39 -6.83 2.86
N TRP A 242 -2.38 -5.98 2.60
CA TRP A 242 -3.62 -5.91 3.38
C TRP A 242 -4.66 -6.83 2.73
N ALA A 243 -5.13 -7.83 3.46
CA ALA A 243 -6.12 -8.78 2.98
C ALA A 243 -7.52 -8.17 2.99
N ASN A 244 -8.28 -8.43 1.93
CA ASN A 244 -9.73 -8.23 1.91
C ASN A 244 -10.43 -9.09 2.96
N GLY A 245 -11.67 -8.77 3.29
CA GLY A 245 -12.53 -9.52 4.20
C GLY A 245 -12.50 -9.04 5.65
N SER A 246 -12.24 -7.76 5.90
CA SER A 246 -12.24 -7.17 7.25
C SER A 246 -13.55 -7.32 8.02
N VAL A 247 -14.65 -7.63 7.31
CA VAL A 247 -15.95 -8.04 7.89
C VAL A 247 -15.86 -9.24 8.85
N ARG A 248 -14.76 -10.00 8.84
CA ARG A 248 -14.45 -11.05 9.84
C ARG A 248 -14.20 -10.51 11.25
N GLY A 249 -14.16 -9.18 11.44
CA GLY A 249 -14.00 -8.52 12.74
C GLY A 249 -12.59 -8.02 13.05
N TYR A 250 -11.64 -8.22 12.13
CA TYR A 250 -10.28 -7.69 12.20
C TYR A 250 -9.70 -7.52 10.80
N ASP A 251 -8.80 -6.56 10.66
CA ASP A 251 -7.95 -6.43 9.49
C ASP A 251 -6.83 -7.47 9.55
N LEU A 252 -6.44 -8.00 8.40
CA LEU A 252 -5.35 -8.96 8.29
C LEU A 252 -4.28 -8.37 7.39
N ILE A 253 -3.07 -8.21 7.93
CA ILE A 253 -1.96 -7.57 7.26
C ILE A 253 -0.77 -8.51 7.29
N ALA A 254 -0.16 -8.75 6.14
CA ALA A 254 1.08 -9.50 6.00
C ALA A 254 2.23 -8.55 5.65
N SER A 255 3.43 -8.91 6.08
CA SER A 255 4.66 -8.20 5.72
C SER A 255 5.79 -9.19 5.45
N GLY A 256 6.55 -8.97 4.38
CA GLY A 256 7.80 -9.67 4.09
C GLY A 256 9.00 -8.83 4.51
N GLY A 257 9.91 -9.42 5.28
CA GLY A 257 11.13 -8.74 5.76
C GLY A 257 12.40 -9.17 5.04
N LYS A 258 13.42 -8.30 5.12
CA LYS A 258 14.83 -8.59 4.82
C LYS A 258 15.43 -9.66 5.76
N ASP A 259 14.74 -9.95 6.86
CA ASP A 259 15.14 -11.00 7.81
C ASP A 259 14.67 -12.41 7.39
N GLY A 260 14.14 -12.58 6.17
CA GLY A 260 13.66 -13.87 5.65
C GLY A 260 12.29 -14.30 6.19
N LEU A 261 11.66 -13.45 6.99
CA LEU A 261 10.43 -13.79 7.70
C LEU A 261 9.20 -13.13 7.07
N VAL A 262 8.13 -13.91 6.95
CA VAL A 262 6.77 -13.40 6.72
C VAL A 262 6.06 -13.28 8.06
N ARG A 263 5.54 -12.10 8.35
CA ARG A 263 4.72 -11.85 9.55
C ARG A 263 3.29 -11.56 9.15
N ILE A 264 2.35 -12.09 9.91
CA ILE A 264 0.92 -11.87 9.72
C ILE A 264 0.32 -11.33 11.00
N PHE A 265 -0.39 -10.22 10.88
CA PHE A 265 -0.96 -9.45 11.98
C PHE A 265 -2.48 -9.39 11.82
N GLU A 266 -3.18 -9.70 12.91
CA GLU A 266 -4.59 -9.32 13.07
C GLU A 266 -4.65 -7.96 13.76
N VAL A 267 -5.27 -6.98 13.12
CA VAL A 267 -5.47 -5.63 13.67
C VAL A 267 -6.94 -5.44 14.01
N TYR A 268 -7.19 -5.17 15.29
CA TYR A 268 -8.51 -5.00 15.87
C TYR A 268 -8.81 -3.52 16.07
N THR A 269 -10.03 -3.12 15.71
CA THR A 269 -10.53 -1.74 15.84
C THR A 269 -11.80 -1.75 16.69
N MET A 270 -11.87 -0.92 17.72
CA MET A 270 -13.01 -0.82 18.62
C MET A 270 -13.38 0.65 18.89
N PRO A 271 -14.65 0.99 19.17
CA PRO A 271 -15.01 2.35 19.56
C PRO A 271 -14.37 2.70 20.90
N ALA A 272 -13.84 3.92 21.04
CA ALA A 272 -13.17 4.35 22.26
C ALA A 272 -14.06 4.32 23.52
N GLY A 273 -15.39 4.39 23.36
CA GLY A 273 -16.38 4.40 24.45
C GLY A 273 -16.90 3.03 24.91
N GLN A 274 -16.56 1.92 24.24
CA GLN A 274 -17.02 0.57 24.62
C GLN A 274 -15.87 -0.25 25.23
N ALA A 275 -15.45 0.11 26.45
CA ALA A 275 -14.64 -0.80 27.23
C ALA A 275 -15.52 -1.97 27.72
N GLN A 276 -15.11 -3.20 27.41
CA GLN A 276 -15.70 -4.39 28.03
C GLN A 276 -15.55 -4.29 29.56
N ASN A 277 -16.68 -4.29 30.27
CA ASN A 277 -16.76 -4.72 31.66
C ASN A 277 -16.39 -6.21 31.73
N SER A 278 -15.09 -6.53 31.65
CA SER A 278 -14.58 -7.81 32.10
C SER A 278 -14.30 -7.71 33.59
N ASN A 279 -15.27 -8.15 34.38
CA ASN A 279 -15.15 -8.33 35.82
C ASN A 279 -14.01 -9.33 36.12
N GLY A 280 -12.83 -8.80 36.40
CA GLY A 280 -11.72 -9.51 37.03
C GLY A 280 -11.42 -8.85 38.37
N ARG A 281 -12.00 -9.38 39.46
CA ARG A 281 -11.65 -9.03 40.84
C ARG A 281 -10.13 -9.05 41.02
N LYS A 282 -9.51 -7.91 41.27
CA LYS A 282 -8.27 -7.85 42.05
C LYS A 282 -8.39 -6.75 43.11
N ALA A 283 -8.11 -7.19 44.32
CA ALA A 283 -8.32 -6.50 45.57
C ALA A 283 -7.44 -5.25 45.70
N ASP A 284 -8.00 -4.27 46.39
CA ASP A 284 -7.32 -3.12 46.95
C ASP A 284 -6.06 -3.52 47.72
N LEU A 285 -4.92 -2.98 47.30
CA LEU A 285 -3.80 -2.70 48.19
C LEU A 285 -3.33 -1.26 47.92
N ARG A 286 -3.84 -0.35 48.76
CA ARG A 286 -3.30 1.00 48.95
C ARG A 286 -1.90 0.89 49.53
N MET A 287 -0.93 1.54 48.88
CA MET A 287 0.22 2.08 49.60
C MET A 287 0.51 3.49 49.08
N GLN A 288 0.41 4.44 50.02
CA GLN A 288 0.78 5.84 49.86
C GLN A 288 2.30 5.97 49.79
N SER A 289 2.78 6.80 48.87
CA SER A 289 3.99 7.60 49.09
C SER A 289 3.86 8.93 48.36
N GLN A 290 3.69 9.98 49.15
CA GLN A 290 3.77 11.37 48.75
C GLN A 290 5.19 11.70 48.24
N SER A 291 5.27 12.45 47.16
CA SER A 291 6.27 13.52 47.05
C SER A 291 5.73 14.61 46.12
N GLN A 292 5.68 15.82 46.67
CA GLN A 292 5.31 17.07 45.99
C GLN A 292 6.54 17.63 45.27
N SER A 293 6.34 18.17 44.07
CA SER A 293 7.13 19.31 43.59
C SER A 293 6.32 20.12 42.57
N GLN A 294 6.07 21.38 42.92
CA GLN A 294 5.46 22.44 42.11
C GLN A 294 6.52 23.09 41.20
N SER A 295 6.12 23.48 39.98
CA SER A 295 6.45 24.77 39.33
C SER A 295 5.85 24.80 37.91
N GLN A 296 4.77 25.55 37.70
CA GLN A 296 4.74 26.88 37.06
C GLN A 296 5.11 26.90 35.58
N SER A 297 4.08 27.07 34.75
CA SER A 297 4.14 27.40 33.33
C SER A 297 4.09 28.93 33.14
N PRO A 298 4.90 29.52 32.23
CA PRO A 298 4.68 30.89 31.80
C PRO A 298 3.89 30.92 30.48
N SER A 299 2.80 31.67 30.52
CA SER A 299 2.05 32.14 29.36
C SER A 299 2.77 33.35 28.75
N LEU A 300 2.96 33.35 27.43
CA LEU A 300 3.35 34.55 26.69
C LEU A 300 2.33 34.86 25.59
N ARG A 301 1.84 36.09 25.68
CA ARG A 301 0.82 36.73 24.85
C ARG A 301 1.25 36.84 23.38
N ALA A 302 0.25 36.75 22.51
CA ALA A 302 0.30 37.13 21.12
C ALA A 302 0.51 38.65 20.96
N THR A 303 1.36 39.03 20.00
CA THR A 303 1.37 40.36 19.40
C THR A 303 1.29 40.22 17.89
N SER A 304 0.27 40.83 17.31
CA SER A 304 0.04 41.01 15.89
C SER A 304 1.05 41.99 15.30
N GLN A 305 1.70 41.61 14.21
CA GLN A 305 2.23 42.57 13.26
C GLN A 305 2.13 42.05 11.83
N SER A 306 1.39 42.82 11.04
CA SER A 306 1.11 42.68 9.63
C SER A 306 2.37 42.94 8.81
N GLY A 307 2.70 42.03 7.89
CA GLY A 307 3.73 42.19 6.88
C GLY A 307 3.34 41.39 5.63
N ILE A 308 2.88 42.10 4.61
CA ILE A 308 2.57 41.56 3.29
C ILE A 308 3.91 41.25 2.62
N GLY A 309 4.18 39.98 2.30
CA GLY A 309 5.31 39.57 1.47
C GLY A 309 6.18 38.47 2.07
N SER A 310 5.76 37.20 1.89
CA SER A 310 6.61 36.00 1.72
C SER A 310 5.74 34.74 1.83
N ALA A 311 4.79 34.58 0.92
CA ALA A 311 4.05 33.33 0.76
C ALA A 311 4.70 32.51 -0.35
N LEU A 312 5.81 31.84 -0.04
CA LEU A 312 6.42 30.74 -0.81
C LEU A 312 7.61 30.09 -0.06
N ALA A 313 7.57 30.09 1.28
CA ALA A 313 8.48 29.25 2.05
C ALA A 313 7.85 27.86 2.16
N SER A 314 8.48 26.88 1.51
CA SER A 314 8.24 25.45 1.69
C SER A 314 8.32 25.10 3.17
N ARG A 315 7.17 25.07 3.86
CA ARG A 315 7.08 24.48 5.19
C ARG A 315 7.47 23.02 5.03
N VAL A 316 8.53 22.60 5.73
CA VAL A 316 8.80 21.18 5.95
C VAL A 316 7.54 20.60 6.59
N PRO A 317 6.86 19.65 5.94
CA PRO A 317 5.68 19.02 6.51
C PRO A 317 6.12 18.28 7.77
N ALA A 318 5.47 18.57 8.89
CA ALA A 318 5.74 17.88 10.15
C ALA A 318 5.59 16.36 9.95
N SER A 319 6.45 15.57 10.59
CA SER A 319 6.27 14.13 10.65
C SER A 319 4.97 13.81 11.38
N VAL A 320 4.21 12.85 10.86
CA VAL A 320 2.98 12.38 11.52
C VAL A 320 3.28 11.44 12.69
N THR A 321 4.55 11.21 13.03
CA THR A 321 4.96 10.59 14.29
C THR A 321 4.22 11.18 15.49
N ASP A 322 3.87 12.47 15.45
CA ASP A 322 3.14 13.18 16.49
C ASP A 322 1.62 13.26 16.30
N ARG A 323 1.07 13.00 15.09
CA ARG A 323 -0.40 12.85 14.92
C ARG A 323 -0.81 11.43 15.26
N GLN A 324 -0.42 10.96 16.45
CA GLN A 324 -1.15 9.86 17.07
C GLN A 324 -2.63 10.23 17.09
N ALA A 325 -3.49 9.22 17.09
CA ALA A 325 -4.86 9.42 17.56
C ALA A 325 -4.79 10.27 18.84
N ASN A 326 -5.04 11.59 18.75
CA ASN A 326 -5.23 12.41 19.93
C ASN A 326 -6.28 11.68 20.78
N GLY A 327 -6.37 11.92 22.09
CA GLY A 327 -7.41 11.32 22.94
C GLY A 327 -8.87 11.53 22.49
N GLU A 328 -9.08 12.14 21.32
CA GLU A 328 -10.31 12.36 20.56
C GLU A 328 -10.55 11.36 19.41
N SER A 329 -9.64 10.42 19.10
CA SER A 329 -9.94 9.39 18.10
C SER A 329 -11.12 8.54 18.57
N GLN A 330 -12.12 8.40 17.70
CA GLN A 330 -13.31 7.60 17.94
C GLN A 330 -12.98 6.11 18.09
N PHE A 331 -11.78 5.70 17.71
CA PHE A 331 -11.36 4.31 17.67
C PHE A 331 -10.10 4.06 18.50
N ARG A 332 -10.06 2.88 19.12
CA ARG A 332 -8.86 2.29 19.72
C ARG A 332 -8.46 1.09 18.89
N HIS A 333 -7.16 0.98 18.64
CA HIS A 333 -6.58 -0.10 17.85
C HIS A 333 -5.68 -0.97 18.72
N SER A 334 -5.66 -2.26 18.42
CA SER A 334 -4.72 -3.22 19.00
C SER A 334 -4.35 -4.23 17.93
N PHE A 335 -3.22 -4.90 18.06
CA PHE A 335 -2.83 -5.94 17.11
C PHE A 335 -2.35 -7.19 17.83
N LYS A 336 -2.44 -8.32 17.13
CA LYS A 336 -1.83 -9.59 17.49
C LYS A 336 -1.05 -10.11 16.30
N GLN A 337 0.24 -10.40 16.50
CA GLN A 337 0.99 -11.19 15.52
C GLN A 337 0.51 -12.63 15.62
N VAL A 338 -0.13 -13.12 14.55
CA VAL A 338 -0.72 -14.48 14.50
C VAL A 338 0.15 -15.48 13.78
N ALA A 339 1.09 -15.02 12.95
CA ALA A 339 2.11 -15.87 12.38
C ALA A 339 3.44 -15.11 12.25
N CYS A 340 4.52 -15.85 12.43
CA CYS A 340 5.87 -15.46 12.07
C CYS A 340 6.48 -16.70 11.41
N ILE A 341 6.57 -16.65 10.09
CA ILE A 341 6.86 -17.78 9.23
C ILE A 341 8.27 -17.58 8.71
N ASP A 342 9.15 -18.51 9.05
CA ASP A 342 10.44 -18.62 8.38
C ASP A 342 10.20 -19.21 7.00
N THR A 343 10.36 -18.36 6.00
CA THR A 343 10.09 -18.73 4.61
C THR A 343 11.27 -19.43 3.95
N LYS A 344 12.44 -19.49 4.62
CA LYS A 344 13.73 -19.91 4.05
C LYS A 344 14.30 -18.95 2.99
N HIS A 345 13.57 -17.89 2.62
CA HIS A 345 14.11 -16.80 1.82
C HIS A 345 15.20 -16.06 2.64
N LEU A 346 16.22 -15.50 1.97
CA LEU A 346 17.12 -14.53 2.62
C LEU A 346 16.37 -13.20 2.80
N ASP A 347 15.95 -12.58 1.69
CA ASP A 347 14.99 -11.48 1.69
C ASP A 347 13.63 -11.95 1.13
N VAL A 348 12.54 -11.60 1.80
CA VAL A 348 11.18 -11.78 1.27
C VAL A 348 10.80 -10.55 0.44
N TRP A 349 10.95 -10.60 -0.88
CA TRP A 349 10.73 -9.46 -1.76
C TRP A 349 9.27 -9.14 -2.05
N GLN A 350 8.39 -10.14 -2.07
CA GLN A 350 6.97 -9.93 -2.31
C GLN A 350 6.12 -10.78 -1.39
N VAL A 351 5.02 -10.20 -0.89
CA VAL A 351 3.94 -10.91 -0.20
C VAL A 351 2.60 -10.47 -0.75
N GLN A 352 1.68 -11.40 -0.99
CA GLN A 352 0.37 -11.05 -1.52
C GLN A 352 -0.72 -12.01 -1.06
N PHE A 353 -1.77 -11.48 -0.45
CA PHE A 353 -2.96 -12.26 -0.12
C PHE A 353 -3.76 -12.62 -1.37
N SER A 354 -4.46 -13.75 -1.30
CA SER A 354 -5.56 -14.06 -2.20
C SER A 354 -6.66 -13.00 -2.07
N PHE A 355 -7.50 -12.88 -3.10
CA PHE A 355 -8.65 -11.97 -3.07
C PHE A 355 -9.60 -12.23 -1.88
N SER A 356 -9.70 -13.47 -1.42
CA SER A 356 -10.48 -13.89 -0.25
C SER A 356 -9.78 -13.68 1.09
N GLY A 357 -8.47 -13.39 1.10
CA GLY A 357 -7.68 -13.21 2.32
C GLY A 357 -7.42 -14.48 3.12
N ASP A 358 -7.63 -15.66 2.53
CA ASP A 358 -7.48 -16.98 3.18
C ASP A 358 -6.16 -17.69 2.86
N SER A 359 -5.46 -17.20 1.82
CA SER A 359 -4.18 -17.72 1.35
C SER A 359 -3.22 -16.57 1.09
N LEU A 360 -1.93 -16.84 1.17
CA LEU A 360 -0.85 -15.86 1.00
C LEU A 360 0.22 -16.46 0.11
N ILE A 361 0.80 -15.66 -0.78
CA ILE A 361 1.99 -16.03 -1.54
C ILE A 361 3.18 -15.19 -1.04
N SER A 362 4.36 -15.81 -0.98
CA SER A 362 5.64 -15.10 -0.81
C SER A 362 6.62 -15.47 -1.92
N SER A 363 7.52 -14.55 -2.22
CA SER A 363 8.70 -14.80 -3.08
C SER A 363 9.92 -14.07 -2.51
N GLY A 364 11.11 -14.57 -2.82
CA GLY A 364 12.36 -14.05 -2.26
C GLY A 364 13.60 -14.38 -3.08
N ASP A 365 14.77 -14.11 -2.49
CA ASP A 365 16.09 -14.23 -3.14
C ASP A 365 16.45 -15.64 -3.66
N ASP A 366 15.83 -16.67 -3.10
CA ASP A 366 16.07 -18.05 -3.50
C ASP A 366 15.39 -18.43 -4.82
N GLY A 367 14.67 -17.50 -5.45
CA GLY A 367 13.94 -17.76 -6.70
C GLY A 367 12.71 -18.65 -6.53
N ALA A 368 12.33 -18.97 -5.30
CA ALA A 368 11.16 -19.78 -5.02
C ALA A 368 9.92 -18.91 -4.79
N VAL A 369 8.76 -19.44 -5.17
CA VAL A 369 7.45 -18.91 -4.80
C VAL A 369 6.79 -19.91 -3.86
N ARG A 370 6.40 -19.44 -2.68
CA ARG A 370 5.76 -20.27 -1.65
C ARG A 370 4.32 -19.84 -1.44
N PHE A 371 3.43 -20.83 -1.35
CA PHE A 371 2.01 -20.65 -1.13
C PHE A 371 1.63 -21.13 0.27
N TRP A 372 1.03 -20.23 1.04
CA TRP A 372 0.68 -20.40 2.44
C TRP A 372 -0.84 -20.38 2.59
N LYS A 373 -1.37 -21.27 3.43
CA LYS A 373 -2.81 -21.34 3.70
C LYS A 373 -3.08 -21.41 5.19
N ARG A 374 -4.13 -20.73 5.62
CA ARG A 374 -4.61 -20.81 7.01
C ARG A 374 -5.36 -22.12 7.24
N SER A 375 -4.95 -22.87 8.26
CA SER A 375 -5.60 -24.10 8.70
C SER A 375 -6.88 -23.79 9.49
N LEU A 376 -7.67 -24.83 9.77
CA LEU A 376 -8.83 -24.72 10.67
C LEU A 376 -8.44 -24.40 12.12
N SER A 377 -7.21 -24.76 12.54
CA SER A 377 -6.65 -24.36 13.85
C SER A 377 -6.23 -22.89 13.89
N GLY A 378 -6.23 -22.20 12.74
CA GLY A 378 -5.82 -20.81 12.60
C GLY A 378 -4.32 -20.63 12.34
N GLU A 379 -3.56 -21.71 12.22
CA GLU A 379 -2.13 -21.72 11.92
C GLU A 379 -1.90 -21.53 10.41
N TRP A 380 -0.79 -20.90 10.05
CA TRP A 380 -0.39 -20.73 8.65
C TRP A 380 0.58 -21.83 8.25
N LEU A 381 0.21 -22.60 7.23
CA LEU A 381 0.96 -23.76 6.78
C LEU A 381 1.42 -23.57 5.33
N GLU A 382 2.63 -24.04 5.04
CA GLU A 382 3.13 -24.16 3.67
C GLU A 382 2.29 -25.22 2.95
N PHE A 383 1.63 -24.84 1.86
CA PHE A 383 0.75 -25.73 1.11
C PHE A 383 1.36 -26.14 -0.24
N ALA A 384 2.14 -25.26 -0.86
CA ALA A 384 2.90 -25.58 -2.07
C ALA A 384 4.14 -24.69 -2.19
N GLU A 385 5.16 -25.22 -2.86
CA GLU A 385 6.37 -24.54 -3.26
C GLU A 385 6.58 -24.75 -4.76
N THR A 386 6.92 -23.68 -5.46
CA THR A 386 7.32 -23.71 -6.87
C THR A 386 8.70 -23.08 -6.99
N ASP A 387 9.68 -23.88 -7.41
CA ASP A 387 11.00 -23.38 -7.79
C ASP A 387 10.96 -22.86 -9.24
N MET A 388 11.32 -21.59 -9.43
CA MET A 388 11.33 -20.96 -10.75
C MET A 388 12.67 -21.17 -11.49
N ALA A 389 13.69 -21.72 -10.82
CA ALA A 389 15.00 -22.00 -11.42
C ALA A 389 15.12 -23.40 -12.04
N SER A 390 14.14 -24.29 -11.79
CA SER A 390 14.20 -25.70 -12.19
C SER A 390 13.38 -26.06 -13.43
N GLN A 391 12.97 -25.10 -14.27
CA GLN A 391 12.20 -25.34 -15.50
C GLN A 391 13.01 -25.10 -16.78
#